data_AF-A0A1E4IA09-F1
#
_entry.id   AF-A0A1E4IA09-F1
#
_cell.length_a   1.000
_cell.length_b   1.000
_cell.length_c   1.000
_cell.angle_alpha   90.00
_cell.angle_beta   90.00
_cell.angle_gamma   90.00
#
_symmetry.space_group_name_H-M   'P 1'
#
loop_
_entity.id
_entity.type
_entity.pdbx_description
1 polymer ?
#
loop_
_entity_poly.entity_id
_entity_poly.type
_entity_poly.pdbx_seq_one_letter_code
_entity_poly.pdbx_strand_id
1 'polypeptide(L)'
;MNEKTIDKIRNAGGRMVIGTPDDQSNVTTLMPLGNILYAVKEKGIYAIKLADDIDPARTNPAIPHVQQRIVALGSDSPLVGQTLLTAKELFSDKILPNWFDCTQAILCSLEALKDLAAVCELKDSFTNAETKEIAGLDSQSASKGSLILPAIGDVDARCKTFFQKADHASRSLLDIVKLFYKKLHGIRGMADLIQYAKKQYGEGDSLVMYLESIAPTLRYVRDTRNCLEHPNPPAMQANISDFSLRPDGIIARPSIEVIAGREHYPAADISAVMTELSQTLPQIFEGALAYARRTSSQ
;
A
#
# COMPACT_ATOMS: atom_id res chain seq x y z
N MET A 1 27.16 24.99 37.80
CA MET A 1 27.55 24.73 36.39
C MET A 1 26.64 25.58 35.51
N ASN A 2 27.18 26.49 34.70
CA ASN A 2 26.37 27.29 33.78
C ASN A 2 25.95 26.42 32.59
N GLU A 3 24.64 26.21 32.44
CA GLU A 3 24.03 25.55 31.30
C GLU A 3 24.35 26.33 30.00
N LYS A 4 24.80 25.64 28.94
CA LYS A 4 25.13 26.29 27.67
C LYS A 4 23.86 26.90 27.06
N THR A 5 23.97 28.00 26.32
CA THR A 5 22.81 28.66 25.69
C THR A 5 21.98 27.72 24.84
N ILE A 6 22.62 26.78 24.12
CA ILE A 6 21.91 25.77 23.33
C ILE A 6 21.07 24.83 24.18
N ASP A 7 21.54 24.45 25.37
CA ASP A 7 20.80 23.57 26.28
C ASP A 7 19.54 24.29 26.79
N LYS A 8 19.63 25.58 27.10
CA LYS A 8 18.45 26.39 27.49
C LYS A 8 17.38 26.44 26.38
N ILE A 9 17.80 26.55 25.11
CA ILE A 9 16.89 26.57 23.97
C ILE A 9 16.25 25.19 23.76
N ARG A 10 17.05 24.12 23.82
CA ARG A 10 16.58 22.74 23.58
C ARG A 10 15.73 22.18 24.71
N ASN A 11 15.97 22.60 25.95
CA ASN A 11 15.21 22.18 27.12
C ASN A 11 13.93 23.02 27.34
N ALA A 12 13.73 24.09 26.57
CA ALA A 12 12.52 24.89 26.64
C ALA A 12 11.34 24.19 25.95
N GLY A 13 10.13 24.32 26.50
CA GLY A 13 8.90 23.89 25.82
C GLY A 13 8.67 24.66 24.53
N GLY A 14 8.23 23.97 23.48
CA GLY A 14 8.02 24.54 22.15
C GLY A 14 6.57 24.48 21.67
N ARG A 15 6.25 25.29 20.65
CA ARG A 15 5.01 25.19 19.87
C ARG A 15 5.38 25.06 18.40
N MET A 16 4.70 24.15 17.71
CA MET A 16 4.83 23.98 16.26
C MET A 16 3.44 23.88 15.63
N VAL A 17 3.29 24.48 14.45
CA VAL A 17 2.10 24.28 13.61
C VAL A 17 2.40 23.12 12.67
N ILE A 18 1.52 22.11 12.63
CA ILE A 18 1.69 20.93 11.78
C ILE A 18 0.77 21.06 10.57
N GLY A 19 1.32 20.99 9.35
CA GLY A 19 0.57 21.08 8.10
C GLY A 19 1.34 21.77 6.98
N THR A 20 0.76 21.73 5.78
CA THR A 20 1.16 22.54 4.62
C THR A 20 0.10 23.61 4.32
N PRO A 21 0.37 24.61 3.46
CA PRO A 21 -0.64 25.61 3.09
C PRO A 21 -1.96 25.01 2.59
N ASP A 22 -1.90 23.87 1.90
CA ASP A 22 -3.06 23.10 1.38
C ASP A 22 -3.71 22.17 2.42
N ASP A 23 -3.16 22.04 3.63
CA ASP A 23 -3.70 21.18 4.70
C ASP A 23 -3.68 21.86 6.08
N GLN A 24 -4.75 22.62 6.33
CA GLN A 24 -5.04 23.27 7.62
C GLN A 24 -5.97 22.44 8.51
N SER A 25 -6.12 21.14 8.24
CA SER A 25 -7.04 20.28 9.00
C SER A 25 -6.59 20.03 10.44
N ASN A 26 -7.43 19.41 11.27
CA ASN A 26 -7.07 19.11 12.65
C ASN A 26 -6.11 17.92 12.76
N VAL A 27 -5.29 17.90 13.80
CA VAL A 27 -4.54 16.70 14.21
C VAL A 27 -5.50 15.78 14.96
N THR A 28 -5.62 14.53 14.50
CA THR A 28 -6.51 13.52 15.09
C THR A 28 -5.75 12.49 15.90
N THR A 29 -4.49 12.21 15.55
CA THR A 29 -3.64 11.35 16.39
C THR A 29 -2.15 11.69 16.30
N LEU A 30 -1.43 11.36 17.37
CA LEU A 30 0.02 11.43 17.45
C LEU A 30 0.55 10.03 17.74
N MET A 31 1.58 9.61 16.99
CA MET A 31 2.19 8.29 17.07
C MET A 31 3.71 8.42 17.12
N PRO A 32 4.32 8.38 18.31
CA PRO A 32 5.77 8.29 18.41
C PRO A 32 6.21 6.90 17.94
N LEU A 33 7.08 6.84 16.93
CA LEU A 33 7.65 5.60 16.40
C LEU A 33 9.18 5.77 16.30
N GLY A 34 9.89 5.17 17.26
CA GLY A 34 11.33 5.42 17.42
C GLY A 34 11.61 6.90 17.67
N ASN A 35 12.51 7.49 16.88
CA ASN A 35 12.90 8.90 16.98
C ASN A 35 12.10 9.83 16.06
N ILE A 36 10.95 9.38 15.56
CA ILE A 36 10.08 10.18 14.69
C ILE A 36 8.71 10.24 15.32
N LEU A 37 8.19 11.46 15.47
CA LEU A 37 6.80 11.67 15.83
C LEU A 37 5.97 11.74 14.55
N TYR A 38 5.03 10.83 14.36
CA TYR A 38 4.06 10.92 13.29
C TYR A 38 2.80 11.62 13.79
N ALA A 39 2.36 12.65 13.06
CA ALA A 39 1.09 13.32 13.28
C ALA A 39 0.14 12.98 12.15
N VAL A 40 -0.99 12.36 12.50
CA VAL A 40 -2.10 12.11 11.58
C VAL A 40 -3.07 13.27 11.71
N LYS A 41 -3.31 13.93 10.60
CA LYS A 41 -4.35 14.94 10.43
C LYS A 41 -5.54 14.35 9.69
N GLU A 42 -6.65 15.08 9.59
CA GLU A 42 -7.82 14.64 8.82
C GLU A 42 -7.47 14.41 7.33
N LYS A 43 -6.55 15.21 6.76
CA LYS A 43 -6.19 15.19 5.33
C LYS A 43 -4.76 14.77 5.00
N GLY A 44 -3.90 14.51 5.98
CA GLY A 44 -2.52 14.12 5.70
C GLY A 44 -1.79 13.53 6.90
N ILE A 45 -0.68 12.85 6.63
CA ILE A 45 0.22 12.30 7.65
C ILE A 45 1.59 12.96 7.54
N TYR A 46 2.10 13.38 8.68
CA TYR A 46 3.33 14.16 8.78
C TYR A 46 4.34 13.45 9.66
N ALA A 47 5.57 13.29 9.16
CA ALA A 47 6.72 12.91 9.97
C ALA A 47 7.35 14.17 10.56
N ILE A 48 7.54 14.19 11.86
CA ILE A 48 8.13 15.30 12.62
C ILE A 48 9.44 14.82 13.22
N LYS A 49 10.51 15.57 12.98
CA LYS A 49 11.79 15.37 13.65
C LYS A 49 12.12 16.61 14.45
N LEU A 50 12.41 16.41 15.73
CA LEU A 50 12.87 17.48 16.58
C LEU A 50 14.33 17.77 16.27
N ALA A 51 14.79 18.91 16.76
CA ALA A 51 16.12 19.36 16.42
C ALA A 51 17.21 18.54 17.14
N ASP A 52 16.89 17.97 18.30
CA ASP A 52 17.75 16.99 18.99
C ASP A 52 17.81 15.65 18.24
N ASP A 53 16.81 15.31 17.42
CA ASP A 53 16.87 14.13 16.53
C ASP A 53 17.78 14.38 15.32
N ILE A 54 17.94 15.64 14.90
CA ILE A 54 18.77 16.07 13.76
C ILE A 54 20.22 16.32 14.18
N ASP A 55 20.42 16.96 15.33
CA ASP A 55 21.73 17.29 15.91
C ASP A 55 21.79 16.87 17.38
N PRO A 56 21.92 15.56 17.66
CA PRO A 56 21.98 15.03 19.02
C PRO A 56 23.18 15.55 19.82
N ALA A 57 24.26 15.91 19.12
CA ALA A 57 25.46 16.46 19.73
C ALA A 57 25.31 17.94 20.11
N ARG A 58 24.18 18.58 19.76
CA ARG A 58 23.87 19.99 20.06
C ARG A 58 25.04 20.90 19.64
N THR A 59 25.43 20.79 18.38
CA THR A 59 26.50 21.58 17.78
C THR A 59 25.99 22.85 17.12
N ASN A 60 24.71 22.90 16.72
CA ASN A 60 24.11 24.01 16.01
C ASN A 60 22.80 24.48 16.69
N PRO A 61 22.81 25.62 17.40
CA PRO A 61 21.64 26.14 18.10
C PRO A 61 20.54 26.65 17.15
N ALA A 62 20.85 26.87 15.87
CA ALA A 62 19.90 27.37 14.88
C ALA A 62 19.11 26.26 14.17
N ILE A 63 19.39 24.96 14.43
CA ILE A 63 18.64 23.88 13.78
C ILE A 63 17.17 23.92 14.21
N PRO A 64 16.22 24.03 13.26
CA PRO A 64 14.81 24.03 13.55
C PRO A 64 14.27 22.60 13.72
N HIS A 65 13.08 22.51 14.32
CA HIS A 65 12.24 21.32 14.15
C HIS A 65 11.77 21.25 12.69
N VAL A 66 11.67 20.05 12.13
CA VAL A 66 11.21 19.84 10.75
C VAL A 66 9.99 18.95 10.73
N GLN A 67 9.13 19.20 9.75
CA GLN A 67 8.00 18.35 9.44
C GLN A 67 7.99 18.07 7.94
N GLN A 68 7.50 16.90 7.56
CA GLN A 68 7.35 16.50 6.16
C GLN A 68 6.05 15.73 6.00
N ARG A 69 5.21 16.13 5.04
CA ARG A 69 4.06 15.32 4.63
C ARG A 69 4.57 14.07 3.94
N ILE A 70 4.21 12.90 4.47
CA ILE A 70 4.64 11.61 3.94
C ILE A 70 3.52 10.86 3.21
N VAL A 71 2.26 11.21 3.49
CA VAL A 71 1.06 10.70 2.80
C VAL A 71 0.05 11.84 2.71
N ALA A 72 -0.53 12.06 1.52
CA ALA A 72 -1.57 13.06 1.27
C ALA A 72 -3.00 12.51 1.53
N LEU A 73 -3.10 11.59 2.47
CA LEU A 73 -4.34 11.01 2.99
C LEU A 73 -4.24 11.05 4.51
N GLY A 74 -5.32 11.44 5.17
CA GLY A 74 -5.40 11.52 6.62
C GLY A 74 -6.50 10.65 7.20
N SER A 75 -6.89 10.89 8.44
CA SER A 75 -7.88 10.07 9.15
C SER A 75 -9.27 10.06 8.52
N ASP A 76 -9.60 10.99 7.62
CA ASP A 76 -10.86 10.98 6.87
C ASP A 76 -10.88 9.92 5.76
N SER A 77 -9.70 9.39 5.41
CA SER A 77 -9.58 8.33 4.41
C SER A 77 -9.85 6.96 5.05
N PRO A 78 -10.81 6.18 4.53
CA PRO A 78 -11.00 4.80 4.96
C PRO A 78 -9.72 3.97 4.83
N LEU A 79 -8.89 4.25 3.82
CA LEU A 79 -7.63 3.55 3.62
C LEU A 79 -6.69 3.74 4.82
N VAL A 80 -6.59 4.95 5.38
CA VAL A 80 -5.79 5.23 6.58
C VAL A 80 -6.37 4.54 7.81
N GLY A 81 -7.71 4.49 7.90
CA GLY A 81 -8.44 3.72 8.92
C GLY A 81 -8.06 2.24 8.91
N GLN A 82 -8.31 1.58 7.78
CA GLN A 82 -8.16 0.13 7.57
C GLN A 82 -6.71 -0.37 7.68
N THR A 83 -5.74 0.53 7.53
CA THR A 83 -4.31 0.18 7.56
C THR A 83 -3.66 0.67 8.85
N LEU A 84 -3.30 1.95 8.90
CA LEU A 84 -2.44 2.51 9.95
C LEU A 84 -3.18 2.68 11.28
N LEU A 85 -4.42 3.18 11.28
CA LEU A 85 -5.13 3.44 12.54
C LEU A 85 -5.60 2.13 13.19
N THR A 86 -6.08 1.17 12.40
CA THR A 86 -6.37 -0.19 12.90
C THR A 86 -5.10 -0.84 13.45
N ALA A 87 -3.96 -0.76 12.74
CA ALA A 87 -2.69 -1.28 13.25
C ALA A 87 -2.26 -0.61 14.57
N LYS A 88 -2.36 0.72 14.66
CA LYS A 88 -2.02 1.48 15.88
C LYS A 88 -2.86 1.03 17.08
N GLU A 89 -4.15 0.74 16.87
CA GLU A 89 -5.04 0.31 17.95
C GLU A 89 -4.79 -1.16 18.34
N LEU A 90 -4.55 -2.04 17.36
CA LEU A 90 -4.30 -3.46 17.62
C LEU A 90 -2.90 -3.72 18.19
N PHE A 91 -1.90 -2.94 17.79
CA PHE A 91 -0.49 -3.12 18.16
C PHE A 91 -0.08 -2.15 19.25
N SER A 92 -0.73 -2.25 20.40
CA SER A 92 -0.37 -1.54 21.62
C SER A 92 0.34 -2.48 22.60
N ASP A 93 1.37 -1.96 23.26
CA ASP A 93 2.02 -2.52 24.45
C ASP A 93 1.05 -2.85 25.60
N LYS A 94 -0.13 -2.21 25.64
CA LYS A 94 -1.20 -2.54 26.59
C LYS A 94 -1.93 -3.83 26.26
N ILE A 95 -1.86 -4.27 25.01
CA ILE A 95 -2.64 -5.40 24.48
C ILE A 95 -1.73 -6.59 24.15
N LEU A 96 -0.58 -6.31 23.55
CA LEU A 96 0.37 -7.31 23.08
C LEU A 96 1.49 -7.55 24.09
N PRO A 97 2.05 -8.77 24.13
CA PRO A 97 3.14 -9.09 25.04
C PRO A 97 4.41 -8.32 24.69
N ASN A 98 5.22 -7.99 25.71
CA ASN A 98 6.46 -7.19 25.58
C ASN A 98 7.50 -7.74 24.60
N TRP A 99 7.39 -9.00 24.18
CA TRP A 99 8.29 -9.58 23.19
C TRP A 99 7.96 -9.19 21.76
N PHE A 100 6.74 -8.68 21.51
CA PHE A 100 6.27 -8.27 20.18
C PHE A 100 6.73 -6.84 19.89
N ASP A 101 7.27 -6.63 18.69
CA ASP A 101 7.74 -5.32 18.27
C ASP A 101 6.59 -4.50 17.66
N CYS A 102 5.83 -3.83 18.53
CA CYS A 102 4.72 -2.95 18.13
C CYS A 102 5.19 -1.83 17.19
N THR A 103 6.37 -1.26 17.45
CA THR A 103 6.92 -0.18 16.63
C THR A 103 7.18 -0.65 15.21
N GLN A 104 7.84 -1.80 15.03
CA GLN A 104 8.08 -2.36 13.72
C GLN A 104 6.78 -2.71 12.99
N ALA A 105 5.79 -3.27 13.70
CA ALA A 105 4.49 -3.61 13.11
C ALA A 105 3.73 -2.37 12.58
N ILE A 106 3.74 -1.27 13.34
CA ILE A 106 3.13 -0.01 12.90
C ILE A 106 3.92 0.61 11.73
N LEU A 107 5.25 0.54 11.75
CA LEU A 107 6.09 1.00 10.63
C LEU A 107 5.80 0.21 9.34
N CYS A 108 5.69 -1.12 9.42
CA CYS A 108 5.27 -1.93 8.27
C CYS A 108 3.87 -1.53 7.77
N SER A 109 2.95 -1.20 8.68
CA SER A 109 1.60 -0.74 8.33
C SER A 109 1.62 0.64 7.66
N LEU A 110 2.53 1.52 8.06
CA LEU A 110 2.73 2.82 7.40
C LEU A 110 3.31 2.66 5.99
N GLU A 111 4.26 1.75 5.78
CA GLU A 111 4.79 1.45 4.44
C GLU A 111 3.71 0.83 3.55
N ALA A 112 2.91 -0.11 4.08
CA ALA A 112 1.76 -0.66 3.36
C ALA A 112 0.76 0.42 2.96
N LEU A 113 0.45 1.38 3.86
CA LEU A 113 -0.42 2.51 3.55
C LEU A 113 0.14 3.35 2.39
N LYS A 114 1.43 3.66 2.36
CA LYS A 114 2.04 4.42 1.27
C LYS A 114 1.91 3.70 -0.07
N ASP A 115 2.16 2.39 -0.09
CA ASP A 115 2.04 1.61 -1.31
C ASP A 115 0.58 1.45 -1.76
N LEU A 116 -0.37 1.26 -0.83
CA LEU A 116 -1.80 1.23 -1.14
C LEU A 116 -2.34 2.59 -1.60
N ALA A 117 -1.83 3.70 -1.05
CA ALA A 117 -2.18 5.03 -1.52
C ALA A 117 -1.72 5.21 -2.99
N ALA A 118 -0.50 4.77 -3.32
CA ALA A 118 -0.01 4.77 -4.69
C ALA A 118 -0.82 3.86 -5.62
N VAL A 119 -1.31 2.70 -5.14
CA VAL A 119 -2.25 1.84 -5.89
C VAL A 119 -3.53 2.60 -6.24
N CYS A 120 -4.14 3.31 -5.28
CA CYS A 120 -5.34 4.10 -5.52
C CYS A 120 -5.08 5.27 -6.49
N GLU A 121 -3.98 6.00 -6.33
CA GLU A 121 -3.59 7.10 -7.22
C GLU A 121 -3.38 6.63 -8.67
N LEU A 122 -2.70 5.49 -8.86
CA LEU A 122 -2.48 4.89 -10.18
C LEU A 122 -3.79 4.43 -10.81
N LYS A 123 -4.68 3.80 -10.03
CA LYS A 123 -6.02 3.39 -10.46
C LYS A 123 -6.85 4.60 -10.90
N ASP A 124 -6.88 5.67 -10.11
CA ASP A 124 -7.67 6.87 -10.42
C ASP A 124 -7.10 7.59 -11.64
N SER A 125 -5.77 7.72 -11.72
CA SER A 125 -5.09 8.30 -12.89
C SER A 125 -5.37 7.51 -14.18
N PHE A 126 -5.31 6.18 -14.13
CA PHE A 126 -5.60 5.32 -15.27
C PHE A 126 -7.07 5.43 -15.69
N THR A 127 -7.99 5.33 -14.74
CA THR A 127 -9.45 5.39 -14.99
C THR A 127 -9.86 6.74 -15.57
N ASN A 128 -9.28 7.83 -15.07
CA ASN A 128 -9.53 9.18 -15.60
C ASN A 128 -8.99 9.35 -17.02
N ALA A 129 -7.80 8.81 -17.31
CA ALA A 129 -7.24 8.83 -18.65
C ALA A 129 -8.11 8.02 -19.63
N GLU A 130 -8.49 6.81 -19.25
CA GLU A 130 -9.37 5.95 -20.05
C GLU A 130 -10.72 6.61 -20.34
N THR A 131 -11.37 7.16 -19.30
CA THR A 131 -12.68 7.82 -19.43
C THR A 131 -12.60 9.03 -20.37
N LYS A 132 -11.51 9.80 -20.30
CA LYS A 132 -11.28 10.93 -21.19
C LYS A 132 -11.15 10.49 -22.65
N GLU A 133 -10.40 9.42 -22.91
CA GLU A 133 -10.22 8.90 -24.26
C GLU A 133 -11.54 8.32 -24.83
N ILE A 134 -12.31 7.60 -24.00
CA ILE A 134 -13.64 7.09 -24.39
C ILE A 134 -14.60 8.25 -24.72
N ALA A 135 -14.66 9.29 -23.89
CA ALA A 135 -15.50 10.46 -24.17
C ALA A 135 -15.06 11.19 -25.46
N GLY A 136 -13.76 11.13 -25.80
CA GLY A 136 -13.23 11.64 -27.06
C GLY A 136 -13.74 10.87 -28.27
N LEU A 137 -14.01 9.57 -28.17
CA LEU A 137 -14.51 8.74 -29.27
C LEU A 137 -15.89 9.18 -29.76
N ASP A 138 -16.81 9.50 -28.86
CA ASP A 138 -18.17 9.92 -29.19
C ASP A 138 -18.20 11.23 -30.00
N SER A 139 -17.14 12.03 -29.86
CA SER A 139 -16.97 13.29 -30.59
C SER A 139 -16.33 13.12 -31.98
N GLN A 140 -15.82 11.93 -32.31
CA GLN A 140 -15.17 11.65 -33.58
C GLN A 140 -16.17 11.15 -34.63
N SER A 141 -16.53 12.04 -35.57
CA SER A 141 -17.19 11.62 -36.81
C SER A 141 -16.19 10.83 -37.67
N ALA A 142 -16.49 9.56 -37.95
CA ALA A 142 -15.70 8.75 -38.87
C ALA A 142 -15.58 9.45 -40.24
N SER A 143 -14.42 10.06 -40.50
CA SER A 143 -14.18 10.76 -41.76
C SER A 143 -13.51 9.81 -42.75
N LYS A 144 -14.17 9.58 -43.90
CA LYS A 144 -13.62 9.01 -45.13
C LYS A 144 -12.71 7.77 -44.95
N GLY A 145 -13.22 6.71 -44.32
CA GLY A 145 -12.57 5.39 -44.35
C GLY A 145 -11.31 5.24 -43.48
N SER A 146 -11.00 6.22 -42.64
CA SER A 146 -9.95 6.12 -41.62
C SER A 146 -10.53 6.33 -40.22
N LEU A 147 -10.16 5.47 -39.28
CA LEU A 147 -10.49 5.57 -37.85
C LEU A 147 -9.21 5.91 -37.07
N ILE A 148 -9.27 6.91 -36.21
CA ILE A 148 -8.19 7.20 -35.26
C ILE A 148 -8.51 6.43 -33.99
N LEU A 149 -7.63 5.50 -33.60
CA LEU A 149 -7.76 4.83 -32.33
C LEU A 149 -7.29 5.76 -31.19
N PRO A 150 -8.02 5.78 -30.06
CA PRO A 150 -7.55 6.46 -28.87
C PRO A 150 -6.36 5.73 -28.27
N ALA A 151 -5.64 6.39 -27.38
CA ALA A 151 -4.54 5.78 -26.65
C ALA A 151 -4.40 6.42 -25.28
N ILE A 152 -4.26 5.61 -24.23
CA ILE A 152 -3.89 6.11 -22.90
C ILE A 152 -2.40 6.46 -22.87
N GLY A 153 -1.58 5.67 -23.58
CA GLY A 153 -0.12 5.77 -23.55
C GLY A 153 0.47 5.20 -22.25
N ASP A 154 1.65 4.60 -22.37
CA ASP A 154 2.41 4.00 -21.27
C ASP A 154 1.64 2.96 -20.43
N VAL A 155 0.68 2.24 -21.05
CA VAL A 155 -0.18 1.26 -20.37
C VAL A 155 0.65 0.19 -19.64
N ASP A 156 1.70 -0.33 -20.28
CA ASP A 156 2.64 -1.29 -19.68
C ASP A 156 3.31 -0.76 -18.41
N ALA A 157 3.86 0.46 -18.47
CA ALA A 157 4.57 1.07 -17.36
C ALA A 157 3.63 1.35 -16.17
N ARG A 158 2.40 1.79 -16.45
CA ARG A 158 1.37 2.00 -15.43
C ARG A 158 0.95 0.68 -14.77
N CYS A 159 0.69 -0.37 -15.55
CA CYS A 159 0.38 -1.70 -15.02
C CYS A 159 1.53 -2.24 -14.17
N LYS A 160 2.76 -2.17 -14.66
CA LYS A 160 3.96 -2.59 -13.93
C LYS A 160 4.06 -1.90 -12.57
N THR A 161 3.95 -0.57 -12.55
CA THR A 161 4.02 0.21 -11.31
C THR A 161 2.88 -0.13 -10.35
N PHE A 162 1.67 -0.30 -10.87
CA PHE A 162 0.51 -0.69 -10.06
C PHE A 162 0.72 -2.03 -9.36
N PHE A 163 1.07 -3.09 -10.12
CA PHE A 163 1.27 -4.42 -9.55
C PHE A 163 2.51 -4.51 -8.65
N GLN A 164 3.55 -3.71 -8.91
CA GLN A 164 4.68 -3.54 -7.99
C GLN A 164 4.22 -3.02 -6.63
N LYS A 165 3.43 -1.94 -6.61
CA LYS A 165 2.92 -1.32 -5.39
C LYS A 165 1.96 -2.25 -4.63
N ALA A 166 1.08 -2.94 -5.35
CA ALA A 166 0.20 -3.95 -4.76
C ALA A 166 0.98 -5.13 -4.11
N ASP A 167 2.05 -5.62 -4.77
CA ASP A 167 2.92 -6.68 -4.22
C ASP A 167 3.70 -6.17 -3.00
N HIS A 168 4.13 -4.92 -2.98
CA HIS A 168 4.82 -4.32 -1.83
C HIS A 168 3.91 -4.20 -0.61
N ALA A 169 2.67 -3.75 -0.77
CA ALA A 169 1.69 -3.74 0.32
C ALA A 169 1.45 -5.16 0.89
N SER A 170 1.36 -6.15 0.00
CA SER A 170 1.19 -7.56 0.37
C SER A 170 2.40 -8.13 1.12
N ARG A 171 3.62 -7.71 0.76
CA ARG A 171 4.86 -8.06 1.49
C ARG A 171 4.91 -7.44 2.88
N SER A 172 4.57 -6.15 3.00
CA SER A 172 4.49 -5.46 4.29
C SER A 172 3.52 -6.16 5.24
N LEU A 173 2.39 -6.66 4.72
CA LEU A 173 1.48 -7.49 5.50
C LEU A 173 2.15 -8.78 6.00
N LEU A 174 2.82 -9.51 5.10
CA LEU A 174 3.52 -10.74 5.48
C LEU A 174 4.62 -10.49 6.50
N ASP A 175 5.30 -9.34 6.42
CA ASP A 175 6.33 -8.95 7.39
C ASP A 175 5.73 -8.66 8.77
N ILE A 176 4.55 -8.04 8.85
CA ILE A 176 3.79 -7.94 10.12
C ILE A 176 3.45 -9.32 10.66
N VAL A 177 2.93 -10.21 9.81
CA VAL A 177 2.59 -11.57 10.21
C VAL A 177 3.81 -12.28 10.78
N LYS A 178 4.98 -12.19 10.15
CA LYS A 178 6.22 -12.81 10.65
C LYS A 178 6.60 -12.34 12.06
N LEU A 179 6.28 -11.10 12.45
CA LEU A 179 6.53 -10.61 13.81
C LEU A 179 5.78 -11.41 14.88
N PHE A 180 4.57 -11.90 14.56
CA PHE A 180 3.78 -12.72 15.49
C PHE A 180 4.34 -14.12 15.68
N TYR A 181 5.13 -14.61 14.74
CA TYR A 181 5.57 -16.00 14.75
C TYR A 181 7.07 -16.11 14.51
N LYS A 182 7.82 -16.05 15.60
CA LYS A 182 9.29 -16.22 15.61
C LYS A 182 9.76 -17.53 14.98
N LYS A 183 8.91 -18.56 14.89
CA LYS A 183 9.24 -19.85 14.22
C LYS A 183 9.05 -19.83 12.71
N LEU A 184 8.54 -18.74 12.11
CA LEU A 184 8.33 -18.60 10.66
C LEU A 184 9.58 -18.13 9.91
N HIS A 185 10.77 -18.21 10.52
CA HIS A 185 12.03 -18.09 9.80
C HIS A 185 12.08 -19.16 8.69
N GLY A 186 11.73 -18.76 7.45
CA GLY A 186 11.63 -19.66 6.31
C GLY A 186 10.33 -19.60 5.54
N ILE A 187 9.28 -18.94 6.05
CA ILE A 187 8.08 -18.63 5.26
C ILE A 187 8.44 -17.65 4.15
N ARG A 188 8.24 -18.09 2.91
CA ARG A 188 8.55 -17.33 1.69
C ARG A 188 7.31 -16.66 1.12
N GLY A 189 6.11 -17.07 1.53
CA GLY A 189 4.86 -16.49 1.05
C GLY A 189 3.62 -17.06 1.73
N MET A 190 2.45 -16.71 1.17
CA MET A 190 1.14 -17.07 1.71
C MET A 190 0.89 -18.58 1.78
N ALA A 191 1.39 -19.36 0.82
CA ALA A 191 1.22 -20.82 0.81
C ALA A 191 1.86 -21.47 2.05
N ASP A 192 3.10 -21.07 2.40
CA ASP A 192 3.78 -21.57 3.60
C ASP A 192 3.03 -21.14 4.87
N LEU A 193 2.46 -19.93 4.88
CA LEU A 193 1.69 -19.41 6.01
C LEU A 193 0.40 -20.21 6.23
N ILE A 194 -0.33 -20.53 5.16
CA ILE A 194 -1.53 -21.39 5.22
C ILE A 194 -1.16 -22.77 5.72
N GLN A 195 -0.10 -23.39 5.19
CA GLN A 195 0.34 -24.71 5.63
C GLN A 195 0.72 -24.70 7.12
N TYR A 196 1.43 -23.67 7.56
CA TYR A 196 1.73 -23.49 8.97
C TYR A 196 0.47 -23.35 9.82
N ALA A 197 -0.46 -22.47 9.42
CA ALA A 197 -1.71 -22.23 10.15
C ALA A 197 -2.55 -23.51 10.26
N LYS A 198 -2.67 -24.29 9.16
CA LYS A 198 -3.33 -25.61 9.17
C LYS A 198 -2.72 -26.56 10.18
N LYS A 199 -1.38 -26.63 10.22
CA LYS A 199 -0.67 -27.50 11.14
C LYS A 199 -0.84 -27.08 12.61
N GLN A 200 -0.89 -25.78 12.89
CA GLN A 200 -0.99 -25.28 14.27
C GLN A 200 -2.43 -25.25 14.79
N TYR A 201 -3.39 -24.85 13.96
CA TYR A 201 -4.76 -24.54 14.39
C TYR A 201 -5.82 -25.49 13.84
N GLY A 202 -5.47 -26.32 12.85
CA GLY A 202 -6.40 -27.20 12.15
C GLY A 202 -7.04 -26.56 10.93
N GLU A 203 -7.48 -27.38 9.96
CA GLU A 203 -7.99 -26.90 8.67
C GLU A 203 -9.30 -26.11 8.76
N GLY A 204 -10.13 -26.39 9.77
CA GLY A 204 -11.40 -25.70 10.01
C GLY A 204 -11.28 -24.41 10.83
N ASP A 205 -10.07 -23.97 11.22
CA ASP A 205 -9.91 -22.74 11.97
C ASP A 205 -10.20 -21.51 11.08
N SER A 206 -10.85 -20.49 11.65
CA SER A 206 -11.25 -19.32 10.87
C SER A 206 -10.07 -18.50 10.32
N LEU A 207 -8.88 -18.54 10.94
CA LEU A 207 -7.67 -17.97 10.35
C LEU A 207 -7.30 -18.70 9.06
N VAL A 208 -7.33 -20.04 9.07
CA VAL A 208 -7.02 -20.84 7.87
C VAL A 208 -8.00 -20.53 6.76
N MET A 209 -9.30 -20.56 7.05
CA MET A 209 -10.35 -20.24 6.07
C MET A 209 -10.17 -18.83 5.49
N TYR A 210 -9.81 -17.86 6.34
CA TYR A 210 -9.53 -16.50 5.90
C TYR A 210 -8.29 -16.42 5.01
N LEU A 211 -7.17 -17.05 5.40
CA LEU A 211 -5.95 -17.06 4.60
C LEU A 211 -6.17 -17.73 3.24
N GLU A 212 -6.95 -18.81 3.19
CA GLU A 212 -7.32 -19.50 1.95
C GLU A 212 -8.23 -18.64 1.06
N SER A 213 -9.12 -17.83 1.63
CA SER A 213 -10.00 -16.96 0.84
C SER A 213 -9.26 -15.79 0.19
N ILE A 214 -8.21 -15.26 0.83
CA ILE A 214 -7.42 -14.13 0.30
C ILE A 214 -6.25 -14.57 -0.59
N ALA A 215 -5.81 -15.82 -0.48
CA ALA A 215 -4.64 -16.33 -1.19
C ALA A 215 -4.71 -16.20 -2.73
N PRO A 216 -5.85 -16.49 -3.39
CA PRO A 216 -5.97 -16.32 -4.84
C PRO A 216 -5.68 -14.89 -5.29
N THR A 217 -6.21 -13.88 -4.59
CA THR A 217 -5.99 -12.46 -4.91
C THR A 217 -4.52 -12.07 -4.74
N LEU A 218 -3.90 -12.44 -3.61
CA LEU A 218 -2.49 -12.13 -3.37
C LEU A 218 -1.56 -12.86 -4.35
N ARG A 219 -1.92 -14.08 -4.74
CA ARG A 219 -1.21 -14.84 -5.77
C ARG A 219 -1.33 -14.18 -7.14
N TYR A 220 -2.54 -13.76 -7.53
CA TYR A 220 -2.74 -13.04 -8.79
C TYR A 220 -1.88 -11.77 -8.88
N VAL A 221 -1.85 -10.96 -7.82
CA VAL A 221 -0.99 -9.77 -7.75
C VAL A 221 0.48 -10.14 -7.93
N ARG A 222 0.94 -11.17 -7.21
CA ARG A 222 2.33 -11.63 -7.24
C ARG A 222 2.73 -12.15 -8.62
N ASP A 223 1.92 -13.02 -9.19
CA ASP A 223 2.18 -13.68 -10.46
C ASP A 223 2.14 -12.66 -11.61
N THR A 224 1.20 -11.73 -11.59
CA THR A 224 1.15 -10.62 -12.55
C THR A 224 2.39 -9.74 -12.46
N ARG A 225 2.80 -9.34 -11.25
CA ARG A 225 4.03 -8.55 -11.04
C ARG A 225 5.26 -9.28 -11.60
N ASN A 226 5.40 -10.57 -11.32
CA ASN A 226 6.51 -11.37 -11.83
C ASN A 226 6.51 -11.44 -13.37
N CYS A 227 5.34 -11.60 -13.99
CA CYS A 227 5.21 -11.61 -15.46
C CYS A 227 5.60 -10.27 -16.09
N LEU A 228 5.29 -9.15 -15.43
CA LEU A 228 5.60 -7.79 -15.91
C LEU A 228 7.07 -7.39 -15.70
N GLU A 229 7.73 -7.91 -14.67
CA GLU A 229 9.13 -7.56 -14.36
C GLU A 229 10.17 -8.52 -14.93
N HIS A 230 9.81 -9.81 -15.02
CA HIS A 230 10.76 -10.87 -15.32
C HIS A 230 10.21 -11.84 -16.38
N PRO A 231 9.67 -11.37 -17.51
CA PRO A 231 8.99 -12.24 -18.48
C PRO A 231 9.90 -13.38 -18.95
N ASN A 232 9.33 -14.57 -19.05
CA ASN A 232 9.95 -15.78 -19.60
C ASN A 232 8.94 -16.55 -20.50
N PRO A 233 8.68 -16.04 -21.72
CA PRO A 233 7.72 -16.67 -22.64
C PRO A 233 8.12 -18.09 -23.07
N PRO A 234 7.17 -18.99 -23.34
CA PRO A 234 5.72 -18.77 -23.25
C PRO A 234 5.16 -19.01 -21.84
N ALA A 235 5.99 -19.44 -20.88
CA ALA A 235 5.54 -19.91 -19.57
C ALA A 235 5.20 -18.78 -18.59
N MET A 236 5.77 -17.58 -18.76
CA MET A 236 5.53 -16.45 -17.86
C MET A 236 5.52 -15.13 -18.63
N GLN A 237 4.35 -14.56 -18.87
CA GLN A 237 4.21 -13.30 -19.61
C GLN A 237 2.88 -12.61 -19.29
N ALA A 238 2.88 -11.29 -19.40
CA ALA A 238 1.67 -10.48 -19.37
C ALA A 238 1.49 -9.84 -20.75
N ASN A 239 0.36 -10.09 -21.39
CA ASN A 239 -0.03 -9.46 -22.64
C ASN A 239 -0.86 -8.23 -22.29
N ILE A 240 -0.29 -7.05 -22.49
CA ILE A 240 -0.97 -5.77 -22.27
C ILE A 240 -1.30 -5.19 -23.64
N SER A 241 -2.54 -4.70 -23.77
CA SER A 241 -2.97 -3.95 -24.94
C SER A 241 -3.54 -2.61 -24.50
N ASP A 242 -3.22 -1.54 -25.24
CA ASP A 242 -4.02 -0.30 -25.23
C ASP A 242 -5.31 -0.54 -26.05
N PHE A 243 -6.06 0.53 -26.33
CA PHE A 243 -7.23 0.46 -27.21
C PHE A 243 -6.89 -0.18 -28.57
N SER A 244 -7.76 -1.07 -29.04
CA SER A 244 -7.57 -1.76 -30.31
C SER A 244 -8.88 -1.96 -31.05
N LEU A 245 -8.84 -1.99 -32.39
CA LEU A 245 -10.02 -2.30 -33.21
C LEU A 245 -10.16 -3.81 -33.34
N ARG A 246 -11.28 -4.36 -32.88
CA ARG A 246 -11.60 -5.78 -33.07
C ARG A 246 -12.16 -6.03 -34.48
N PRO A 247 -12.11 -7.28 -34.99
CA PRO A 247 -12.65 -7.62 -36.31
C PRO A 247 -14.15 -7.35 -36.49
N ASP A 248 -14.90 -7.25 -35.39
CA ASP A 248 -16.33 -6.88 -35.38
C ASP A 248 -16.55 -5.35 -35.47
N GLY A 249 -15.47 -4.56 -35.61
CA GLY A 249 -15.52 -3.11 -35.72
C GLY A 249 -15.66 -2.39 -34.37
N ILE A 250 -15.68 -3.13 -33.25
CA ILE A 250 -15.78 -2.56 -31.91
C ILE A 250 -14.38 -2.20 -31.41
N ILE A 251 -14.23 -1.00 -30.83
CA ILE A 251 -13.01 -0.60 -30.14
C ILE A 251 -12.98 -1.33 -28.79
N ALA A 252 -12.00 -2.21 -28.61
CA ALA A 252 -11.69 -2.83 -27.33
C ALA A 252 -10.96 -1.86 -26.41
N ARG A 253 -11.26 -1.94 -25.13
CA ARG A 253 -10.59 -1.17 -24.08
C ARG A 253 -9.20 -1.74 -23.76
N PRO A 254 -8.34 -0.98 -23.08
CA PRO A 254 -7.06 -1.47 -22.59
C PRO A 254 -7.24 -2.71 -21.70
N SER A 255 -6.48 -3.76 -21.99
CA SER A 255 -6.66 -5.07 -21.37
C SER A 255 -5.33 -5.69 -20.94
N ILE A 256 -5.40 -6.57 -19.94
CA ILE A 256 -4.28 -7.37 -19.47
C ILE A 256 -4.68 -8.85 -19.41
N GLU A 257 -3.87 -9.70 -20.01
CA GLU A 257 -3.92 -11.16 -19.88
C GLU A 257 -2.60 -11.64 -19.26
N VAL A 258 -2.64 -12.61 -18.35
CA VAL A 258 -1.45 -13.08 -17.64
C VAL A 258 -1.34 -14.60 -17.71
N ILE A 259 -0.19 -15.08 -18.16
CA ILE A 259 0.16 -16.50 -18.16
C ILE A 259 1.30 -16.67 -17.15
N ALA A 260 1.07 -17.45 -16.09
CA ALA A 260 2.02 -17.65 -14.99
C ALA A 260 2.19 -19.15 -14.66
N GLY A 261 3.10 -19.78 -15.39
CA GLY A 261 3.39 -21.20 -15.29
C GLY A 261 2.20 -22.05 -15.76
N ARG A 262 1.44 -22.58 -14.81
CA ARG A 262 0.21 -23.35 -15.08
C ARG A 262 -1.07 -22.52 -14.92
N GLU A 263 -0.96 -21.33 -14.34
CA GLU A 263 -2.10 -20.44 -14.18
C GLU A 263 -2.26 -19.57 -15.44
N HIS A 264 -3.52 -19.39 -15.83
CA HIS A 264 -3.90 -18.48 -16.91
C HIS A 264 -5.00 -17.57 -16.40
N TYR A 265 -4.69 -16.29 -16.29
CA TYR A 265 -5.64 -15.23 -16.00
C TYR A 265 -6.09 -14.65 -17.34
N PRO A 266 -7.34 -14.88 -17.76
CA PRO A 266 -7.83 -14.44 -19.07
C PRO A 266 -7.79 -12.92 -19.18
N ALA A 267 -7.81 -12.42 -20.42
CA ALA A 267 -7.85 -11.00 -20.70
C ALA A 267 -8.99 -10.30 -19.95
N ALA A 268 -8.66 -9.23 -19.25
CA ALA A 268 -9.60 -8.39 -18.51
C ALA A 268 -9.28 -6.89 -18.69
N ASP A 269 -10.30 -6.04 -18.59
CA ASP A 269 -10.14 -4.58 -18.63
C ASP A 269 -9.23 -4.12 -17.48
N ILE A 270 -8.17 -3.37 -17.82
CA ILE A 270 -7.17 -2.95 -16.84
C ILE A 270 -7.80 -2.08 -15.74
N SER A 271 -8.69 -1.16 -16.10
CA SER A 271 -9.36 -0.29 -15.13
C SER A 271 -10.28 -1.06 -14.17
N ALA A 272 -10.92 -2.13 -14.64
CA ALA A 272 -11.73 -3.01 -13.80
C ALA A 272 -10.85 -3.75 -12.78
N VAL A 273 -9.75 -4.36 -13.25
CA VAL A 273 -8.78 -5.06 -12.39
C VAL A 273 -8.18 -4.11 -11.35
N MET A 274 -7.73 -2.93 -11.77
CA MET A 274 -7.16 -1.92 -10.86
C MET A 274 -8.18 -1.47 -9.81
N THR A 275 -9.44 -1.29 -10.22
CA THR A 275 -10.52 -0.90 -9.31
C THR A 275 -10.78 -1.97 -8.27
N GLU A 276 -10.95 -3.22 -8.68
CA GLU A 276 -11.16 -4.35 -7.79
C GLU A 276 -10.02 -4.46 -6.77
N LEU A 277 -8.77 -4.53 -7.24
CA LEU A 277 -7.62 -4.66 -6.36
C LEU A 277 -7.44 -3.47 -5.41
N SER A 278 -7.72 -2.24 -5.85
CA SER A 278 -7.64 -1.06 -4.99
C SER A 278 -8.66 -1.07 -3.83
N GLN A 279 -9.78 -1.80 -3.99
CA GLN A 279 -10.81 -1.96 -2.96
C GLN A 279 -10.55 -3.18 -2.07
N THR A 280 -10.11 -4.29 -2.67
CA THR A 280 -9.93 -5.56 -1.98
C THR A 280 -8.66 -5.58 -1.12
N LEU A 281 -7.54 -5.02 -1.59
CA LEU A 281 -6.26 -5.10 -0.86
C LEU A 281 -6.30 -4.42 0.53
N PRO A 282 -6.92 -3.24 0.72
CA PRO A 282 -7.09 -2.65 2.04
C PRO A 282 -7.91 -3.53 3.00
N GLN A 283 -8.96 -4.19 2.49
CA GLN A 283 -9.80 -5.10 3.30
C GLN A 283 -9.03 -6.37 3.68
N ILE A 284 -8.24 -6.92 2.76
CA ILE A 284 -7.32 -8.03 3.05
C ILE A 284 -6.32 -7.61 4.13
N PHE A 285 -5.77 -6.40 4.02
CA PHE A 285 -4.80 -5.90 5.00
C PHE A 285 -5.43 -5.82 6.38
N GLU A 286 -6.56 -5.11 6.51
CA GLU A 286 -7.29 -4.92 7.77
C GLU A 286 -7.68 -6.26 8.42
N GLY A 287 -8.30 -7.16 7.65
CA GLY A 287 -8.72 -8.46 8.14
C GLY A 287 -7.54 -9.31 8.63
N ALA A 288 -6.42 -9.28 7.91
CA ALA A 288 -5.23 -10.01 8.32
C ALA A 288 -4.60 -9.44 9.61
N LEU A 289 -4.63 -8.11 9.84
CA LEU A 289 -4.23 -7.53 11.13
C LEU A 289 -5.11 -8.04 12.28
N ALA A 290 -6.43 -8.08 12.07
CA ALA A 290 -7.37 -8.56 13.07
C ALA A 290 -7.13 -10.03 13.43
N TYR A 291 -6.84 -10.88 12.44
CA TYR A 291 -6.54 -12.29 12.65
C TYR A 291 -5.16 -12.54 13.25
N ALA A 292 -4.15 -11.74 12.91
CA ALA A 292 -2.80 -11.86 13.46
C ALA A 292 -2.80 -11.73 15.00
N ARG A 293 -3.65 -10.85 15.56
CA ARG A 293 -3.84 -10.71 17.00
C ARG A 293 -4.26 -12.01 17.70
N ARG A 294 -5.10 -12.83 17.08
CA ARG A 294 -5.63 -14.06 17.72
C ARG A 294 -4.51 -15.01 18.14
N THR A 295 -3.36 -14.92 17.49
CA THR A 295 -2.25 -15.84 17.69
C THR A 295 -1.27 -15.45 18.78
N SER A 296 -1.40 -14.27 19.39
CA SER A 296 -0.58 -13.82 20.54
C SER A 296 -1.18 -14.15 21.91
N SER A 297 -2.37 -14.75 21.97
CA SER A 297 -3.08 -15.09 23.21
C SER A 297 -2.83 -16.53 23.71
N GLN A 298 -1.81 -17.21 23.19
CA GLN A 298 -1.31 -18.53 23.63
C GLN A 298 0.17 -18.43 23.98
#